data_AF-A0A7U9X4H8-F1
#
_entry.id   AF-A0A7U9X4H8-F1
#
_cell.length_a   1.000
_cell.length_b   1.000
_cell.length_c   1.000
_cell.angle_alpha   90.00
_cell.angle_beta   90.00
_cell.angle_gamma   90.00
#
_symmetry.space_group_name_H-M   'P 1'
#
loop_
_entity.id
_entity.type
_entity.pdbx_description
1 polymer ?
#
loop_
_entity_poly.entity_id
_entity_poly.type
_entity_poly.pdbx_seq_one_letter_code
_entity_poly.pdbx_strand_id
1 'polypeptide(L)'
;MKHLDYSIDDIKINIKKNKKSMIRIFAVSILIGICFGIVCGLMYKQPVYTLDDTVVDFIDLKSIEKDEIYYYNAMNALKEKKLSLDSYVQYLGQVDLSMQGAMKIEEFQEKIIQFDDQYRIVWNEWWNSSVLGYGSKEIMEQFLEDQIITYDSKIEAADEMIEEAKNRSFTRSFVSITETAALDNILSAKKEKKTWELKRDLVIETDEKTKTNENIKMDDLLEQSSSDLNQLVREFNTVIEYLELNEQYDIIYNKYLMKQYITSVGIDEDLPLEKVMANSKNNAIIYAKSVAGLDNGKERFFAIVTFFALFGIVVSILWGGIYNSRR
;
A
#
# COMPACT_ATOMS: atom_id res chain seq x y z
N MET A 1 11.27 -28.62 -46.63
CA MET A 1 12.26 -28.95 -45.57
C MET A 1 12.32 -30.47 -45.46
N LYS A 2 13.50 -31.09 -45.47
CA LYS A 2 13.62 -32.54 -45.18
C LYS A 2 13.41 -32.74 -43.68
N HIS A 3 12.43 -33.57 -43.29
CA HIS A 3 12.31 -34.04 -41.92
C HIS A 3 13.57 -34.82 -41.55
N LEU A 4 14.26 -34.38 -40.50
CA LEU A 4 15.38 -35.09 -39.90
C LEU A 4 14.83 -35.80 -38.66
N ASP A 5 14.37 -37.03 -38.84
CA ASP A 5 14.03 -37.90 -37.71
C ASP A 5 15.33 -38.52 -37.20
N TYR A 6 15.91 -37.90 -36.17
CA TYR A 6 17.06 -38.47 -35.48
C TYR A 6 16.59 -39.56 -34.51
N SER A 7 17.05 -40.79 -34.69
CA SER A 7 16.87 -41.81 -33.66
C SER A 7 17.72 -41.49 -32.43
N ILE A 8 17.34 -42.02 -31.27
CA ILE A 8 18.13 -41.88 -30.02
C ILE A 8 19.57 -42.39 -30.23
N ASP A 9 19.77 -43.40 -31.08
CA ASP A 9 21.09 -43.94 -31.35
C ASP A 9 21.92 -43.05 -32.28
N ASP A 10 21.30 -42.34 -33.23
CA ASP A 10 21.97 -41.30 -34.03
C ASP A 10 22.47 -40.15 -33.14
N ILE A 11 21.65 -39.72 -32.18
CA ILE A 11 22.02 -38.67 -31.21
C ILE A 11 23.22 -39.11 -30.37
N LYS A 12 23.26 -40.37 -29.89
CA LYS A 12 24.40 -40.91 -29.13
C LYS A 12 25.68 -40.96 -29.96
N ILE A 13 25.58 -41.35 -31.24
CA ILE A 13 26.72 -41.40 -32.16
C ILE A 13 27.25 -39.98 -32.41
N ASN A 14 26.36 -39.01 -32.67
CA ASN A 14 26.73 -37.61 -32.89
C ASN A 14 27.38 -36.99 -31.66
N ILE A 15 26.87 -37.23 -30.45
CA ILE A 15 27.48 -36.76 -29.19
C ILE A 15 28.90 -37.30 -29.03
N LYS A 16 29.12 -38.60 -29.30
CA LYS A 16 30.46 -39.20 -29.24
C LYS A 16 31.41 -38.58 -30.26
N LYS A 17 30.95 -38.34 -31.50
CA LYS A 17 31.75 -37.73 -32.57
C LYS A 17 32.10 -36.27 -32.27
N ASN A 18 31.15 -35.52 -31.72
CA ASN A 18 31.25 -34.07 -31.49
C ASN A 18 31.77 -33.68 -30.11
N LYS A 19 32.13 -34.64 -29.24
CA LYS A 19 32.55 -34.41 -27.85
C LYS A 19 33.57 -33.26 -27.68
N LYS A 20 34.56 -33.16 -28.58
CA LYS A 20 35.57 -32.07 -28.53
C LYS A 20 34.97 -30.69 -28.80
N SER A 21 34.03 -30.59 -29.73
CA SER A 21 33.33 -29.34 -30.05
C SER A 21 32.36 -28.95 -28.94
N MET A 22 31.66 -29.92 -28.34
CA MET A 22 30.79 -29.71 -27.19
C MET A 22 31.57 -29.12 -26.01
N ILE A 23 32.75 -29.67 -25.69
CA ILE A 23 33.62 -29.16 -24.63
C ILE A 23 34.06 -27.71 -24.93
N ARG A 24 34.38 -27.40 -26.20
CA ARG A 24 34.76 -26.03 -26.60
C ARG A 24 33.61 -25.03 -26.44
N ILE A 25 32.40 -25.40 -26.87
CA ILE A 25 31.21 -24.56 -26.74
C ILE A 25 30.93 -24.28 -25.27
N PHE A 26 30.92 -25.32 -24.44
CA PHE A 26 30.75 -25.18 -22.99
C PHE A 26 31.82 -24.27 -22.36
N ALA A 27 33.10 -24.46 -22.71
CA ALA A 27 34.19 -23.64 -22.20
C ALA A 27 34.06 -22.16 -22.61
N VAL A 28 33.66 -21.88 -23.85
CA VAL A 28 33.41 -20.51 -24.32
C VAL A 28 32.23 -19.88 -23.57
N SER A 29 31.14 -20.61 -23.37
CA SER A 29 29.99 -20.13 -22.59
C SER A 29 30.37 -19.77 -21.16
N ILE A 30 31.17 -20.61 -20.48
CA ILE A 30 31.67 -20.30 -19.14
C ILE A 30 32.56 -19.06 -19.14
N LEU A 31 33.49 -18.93 -20.10
CA LEU A 31 34.38 -17.78 -20.18
C LEU A 31 33.60 -16.47 -20.36
N ILE A 32 32.58 -16.47 -21.23
CA ILE A 32 31.67 -15.34 -21.40
C ILE A 32 30.94 -15.04 -20.08
N GLY A 33 30.43 -16.07 -19.41
CA GLY A 33 29.76 -15.92 -18.11
C GLY A 33 30.65 -15.34 -17.02
N ILE A 34 31.93 -15.73 -16.97
CA ILE A 34 32.92 -15.17 -16.03
C ILE A 34 33.18 -13.70 -16.35
N CYS A 35 33.44 -13.35 -17.62
CA CYS A 35 33.68 -11.96 -18.01
C CYS A 35 32.47 -11.06 -17.72
N PHE A 36 31.26 -11.52 -18.07
CA PHE A 36 30.03 -10.77 -17.82
C PHE A 36 29.72 -10.69 -16.32
N GLY A 37 29.92 -11.78 -15.59
CA GLY A 37 29.78 -11.83 -14.14
C GLY A 37 30.72 -10.85 -13.42
N ILE A 38 31.98 -10.73 -13.86
CA ILE A 38 32.94 -9.78 -13.29
C ILE A 38 32.46 -8.34 -13.52
N VAL A 39 32.01 -8.00 -14.74
CA VAL A 39 31.50 -6.66 -15.06
C VAL A 39 30.27 -6.35 -14.21
N CYS A 40 29.29 -7.24 -14.17
CA CYS A 40 28.08 -7.06 -13.37
C CYS A 40 28.36 -6.99 -11.87
N GLY A 41 29.27 -7.80 -11.35
CA GLY A 41 29.65 -7.81 -9.94
C GLY A 41 30.42 -6.56 -9.50
N LEU A 42 31.33 -6.04 -10.35
CA LEU A 42 32.11 -4.83 -10.06
C LEU A 42 31.33 -3.53 -10.27
N MET A 43 30.41 -3.50 -11.24
CA MET A 43 29.59 -2.33 -11.52
C MET A 43 28.33 -2.26 -10.65
N TYR A 44 28.02 -3.32 -9.91
CA TYR A 44 26.87 -3.32 -9.02
C TYR A 44 27.12 -2.40 -7.83
N LYS A 45 26.37 -1.30 -7.81
CA LYS A 45 26.16 -0.48 -6.63
C LYS A 45 24.72 -0.71 -6.19
N GLN A 46 24.56 -1.11 -4.96
CA GLN A 46 23.25 -1.17 -4.35
C GLN A 46 22.66 0.26 -4.32
N PRO A 47 21.38 0.45 -4.68
CA PRO A 47 20.73 1.74 -4.45
C PRO A 47 20.82 2.08 -2.96
N VAL A 48 21.43 3.22 -2.65
CA VAL A 48 21.46 3.76 -1.29
C VAL A 48 20.19 4.57 -1.13
N TYR A 49 19.27 4.10 -0.31
CA TYR A 49 18.11 4.88 0.09
C TYR A 49 18.58 6.00 1.02
N THR A 50 18.10 7.22 0.78
CA THR A 50 18.44 8.38 1.63
C THR A 50 17.39 8.57 2.71
N LEU A 51 17.76 9.16 3.86
CA LEU A 51 16.85 9.40 4.99
C LEU A 51 15.60 10.22 4.58
N ASP A 52 15.75 11.13 3.61
CA ASP A 52 14.63 11.90 3.05
C ASP A 52 13.56 11.02 2.38
N ASP A 53 13.93 9.80 1.97
CA ASP A 53 12.98 8.84 1.40
C ASP A 53 12.19 8.09 2.46
N THR A 54 12.56 8.13 3.75
CA THR A 54 11.97 7.28 4.83
C THR A 54 11.23 8.07 5.92
N VAL A 55 11.46 9.38 6.00
CA VAL A 55 10.81 10.30 6.96
C VAL A 55 9.39 10.64 6.51
N VAL A 56 8.43 10.60 7.44
CA VAL A 56 7.03 10.95 7.16
C VAL A 56 6.87 12.48 7.09
N ASP A 57 6.29 12.95 5.99
CA ASP A 57 5.97 14.36 5.78
C ASP A 57 5.01 14.90 6.86
N PHE A 58 5.18 16.17 7.22
CA PHE A 58 4.23 16.91 8.05
C PHE A 58 2.90 17.14 7.33
N ILE A 59 1.83 17.32 8.09
CA ILE A 59 0.59 17.90 7.57
C ILE A 59 0.72 19.43 7.51
N ASP A 60 0.35 20.01 6.37
CA ASP A 60 0.30 21.46 6.19
C ASP A 60 -1.11 21.88 5.77
N LEU A 61 -1.93 22.26 6.74
CA LEU A 61 -3.29 22.75 6.48
C LEU A 61 -3.30 24.08 5.72
N LYS A 62 -2.21 24.86 5.73
CA LYS A 62 -2.13 26.13 4.99
C LYS A 62 -2.02 25.92 3.48
N SER A 63 -1.63 24.72 3.07
CA SER A 63 -1.61 24.32 1.65
C SER A 63 -3.01 23.99 1.11
N ILE A 64 -4.00 23.81 1.99
CA ILE A 64 -5.39 23.54 1.61
C ILE A 64 -6.09 24.89 1.36
N GLU A 65 -6.74 25.01 0.20
CA GLU A 65 -7.49 26.21 -0.16
C GLU A 65 -8.65 26.43 0.82
N LYS A 66 -8.79 27.66 1.32
CA LYS A 66 -9.90 28.05 2.20
C LYS A 66 -11.17 28.31 1.38
N ASP A 67 -11.71 27.24 0.80
CA ASP A 67 -12.92 27.20 -0.02
C ASP A 67 -14.16 26.74 0.77
N GLU A 68 -15.27 26.52 0.07
CA GLU A 68 -16.57 26.16 0.64
C GLU A 68 -16.59 24.83 1.41
N ILE A 69 -15.61 23.96 1.20
CA ILE A 69 -15.51 22.65 1.86
C ILE A 69 -14.20 22.49 2.64
N TYR A 70 -13.51 23.59 2.92
CA TYR A 70 -12.22 23.62 3.60
C TYR A 70 -12.16 22.74 4.85
N TYR A 71 -13.14 22.84 5.75
CA TYR A 71 -13.09 22.12 7.02
C TYR A 71 -13.22 20.60 6.83
N TYR A 72 -14.03 20.17 5.86
CA TYR A 72 -14.12 18.76 5.49
C TYR A 72 -12.78 18.25 4.95
N ASN A 73 -12.15 19.00 4.05
CA ASN A 73 -10.85 18.65 3.46
C ASN A 73 -9.73 18.63 4.51
N ALA A 74 -9.65 19.64 5.37
CA ALA A 74 -8.67 19.74 6.44
C ALA A 74 -8.79 18.57 7.43
N MET A 75 -10.02 18.21 7.81
CA MET A 75 -10.28 17.10 8.71
C MET A 75 -9.91 15.75 8.06
N ASN A 76 -10.22 15.56 6.77
CA ASN A 76 -9.78 14.37 6.04
C ASN A 76 -8.25 14.29 5.92
N ALA A 77 -7.56 15.41 5.69
CA ALA A 77 -6.10 15.42 5.67
C ALA A 77 -5.50 14.99 7.02
N LEU A 78 -6.06 15.45 8.15
CA LEU A 78 -5.68 14.99 9.49
C LEU A 78 -5.95 13.49 9.65
N LYS A 79 -7.13 13.01 9.23
CA LYS A 79 -7.51 11.59 9.24
C LYS A 79 -6.49 10.74 8.52
N GLU A 80 -6.19 11.09 7.28
CA GLU A 80 -5.29 10.34 6.39
C GLU A 80 -3.90 10.27 6.98
N LYS A 81 -3.39 11.39 7.51
CA LYS A 81 -2.07 11.43 8.14
C LYS A 81 -2.02 10.56 9.40
N LYS A 82 -3.03 10.65 10.27
CA LYS A 82 -3.14 9.79 11.46
C LYS A 82 -3.21 8.31 11.10
N LEU A 83 -4.08 7.94 10.17
CA LEU A 83 -4.22 6.55 9.71
C LEU A 83 -2.93 6.03 9.07
N SER A 84 -2.19 6.91 8.38
CA SER A 84 -0.88 6.55 7.85
C SER A 84 0.09 6.20 8.97
N LEU A 85 0.20 7.04 10.01
CA LEU A 85 1.07 6.78 11.16
C LEU A 85 0.69 5.48 11.89
N ASP A 86 -0.60 5.26 12.14
CA ASP A 86 -1.07 4.03 12.77
C ASP A 86 -0.71 2.79 11.94
N SER A 87 -0.91 2.88 10.62
CA SER A 87 -0.53 1.80 9.69
C SER A 87 0.97 1.50 9.76
N TYR A 88 1.82 2.52 9.89
CA TYR A 88 3.26 2.32 10.06
C TYR A 88 3.62 1.62 11.35
N VAL A 89 3.00 2.00 12.47
CA VAL A 89 3.23 1.37 13.77
C VAL A 89 2.84 -0.10 13.73
N GLN A 90 1.66 -0.40 13.21
CA GLN A 90 1.20 -1.78 13.08
C GLN A 90 2.07 -2.58 12.10
N TYR A 91 2.61 -1.95 11.07
CA TYR A 91 3.58 -2.56 10.17
C TYR A 91 4.89 -2.89 10.89
N LEU A 92 5.45 -1.94 11.66
CA LEU A 92 6.69 -2.14 12.40
C LEU A 92 6.56 -3.15 13.54
N GLY A 93 5.38 -3.24 14.16
CA GLY A 93 5.06 -4.26 15.16
C GLY A 93 5.06 -5.71 14.62
N GLN A 94 5.08 -5.90 13.29
CA GLN A 94 5.20 -7.23 12.68
C GLN A 94 6.66 -7.63 12.42
N VAL A 95 7.60 -6.69 12.58
CA VAL A 95 9.02 -6.92 12.36
C VAL A 95 9.64 -7.48 13.64
N ASP A 96 10.56 -8.43 13.51
CA ASP A 96 11.35 -8.95 14.63
C ASP A 96 12.45 -7.93 15.01
N LEU A 97 12.01 -6.86 15.67
CA LEU A 97 12.85 -5.76 16.17
C LEU A 97 13.56 -6.17 17.47
N SER A 98 14.66 -5.49 17.79
CA SER A 98 15.23 -5.58 19.13
C SER A 98 14.21 -5.16 20.20
N MET A 99 14.41 -5.62 21.43
CA MET A 99 13.55 -5.23 22.57
C MET A 99 13.40 -3.70 22.71
N GLN A 100 14.47 -2.94 22.47
CA GLN A 100 14.41 -1.47 22.54
C GLN A 100 13.65 -0.87 21.35
N GLY A 101 13.79 -1.42 20.14
CA GLY A 101 13.01 -1.01 18.98
C GLY A 101 11.52 -1.28 19.17
N ALA A 102 11.16 -2.47 19.65
CA ALA A 102 9.78 -2.84 19.96
C ALA A 102 9.15 -1.93 21.02
N MET A 103 9.86 -1.64 22.12
CA MET A 103 9.37 -0.73 23.16
C MET A 103 9.08 0.67 22.61
N LYS A 104 9.95 1.22 21.74
CA LYS A 104 9.72 2.53 21.12
C LYS A 104 8.48 2.56 20.24
N ILE A 105 8.19 1.47 19.54
CA ILE A 105 7.00 1.33 18.71
C ILE A 105 5.74 1.24 19.59
N GLU A 106 5.78 0.46 20.66
CA GLU A 106 4.68 0.35 21.63
C GLU A 106 4.39 1.70 22.32
N GLU A 107 5.41 2.39 22.81
CA GLU A 107 5.28 3.74 23.40
C GLU A 107 4.67 4.74 22.40
N PHE A 108 5.04 4.65 21.12
CA PHE A 108 4.48 5.53 20.09
C PHE A 108 3.04 5.12 19.72
N GLN A 109 2.70 3.83 19.75
CA GLN A 109 1.34 3.33 19.55
C GLN A 109 0.38 3.89 20.59
N GLU A 110 0.77 3.91 21.87
CA GLU A 110 -0.04 4.51 22.94
C GLU A 110 -0.35 5.99 22.68
N LYS A 111 0.61 6.74 22.15
CA LYS A 111 0.44 8.16 21.82
C LYS A 111 -0.51 8.37 20.64
N ILE A 112 -0.45 7.50 19.62
CA ILE A 112 -1.42 7.53 18.51
C ILE A 112 -2.84 7.27 19.03
N ILE A 113 -3.01 6.29 19.92
CA ILE A 113 -4.33 5.97 20.51
C ILE A 113 -4.86 7.18 21.30
N GLN A 114 -4.02 7.85 22.09
CA GLN A 114 -4.41 9.07 22.81
C GLN A 114 -4.83 10.20 21.85
N PHE A 115 -4.11 10.36 20.74
CA PHE A 115 -4.47 11.34 19.71
C PHE A 115 -5.76 10.95 18.98
N ASP A 116 -6.07 9.66 18.81
CA ASP A 116 -7.33 9.23 18.20
C ASP A 116 -8.56 9.75 18.95
N ASP A 117 -8.51 9.69 20.29
CA ASP A 117 -9.56 10.25 21.14
C ASP A 117 -9.68 11.78 20.95
N GLN A 118 -8.56 12.50 20.85
CA GLN A 118 -8.56 13.95 20.60
C GLN A 118 -9.11 14.29 19.22
N TYR A 119 -8.66 13.59 18.19
CA TYR A 119 -9.16 13.74 16.83
C TYR A 119 -10.67 13.47 16.73
N ARG A 120 -11.17 12.44 17.44
CA ARG A 120 -12.60 12.13 17.49
C ARG A 120 -13.41 13.27 18.10
N ILE A 121 -12.87 13.98 19.10
CA ILE A 121 -13.53 15.16 19.66
C ILE A 121 -13.68 16.26 18.60
N VAL A 122 -12.62 16.57 17.85
CA VAL A 122 -12.67 17.59 16.80
C VAL A 122 -13.60 17.17 15.65
N TRP A 123 -13.57 15.90 15.27
CA TRP A 123 -14.46 15.34 14.25
C TRP A 123 -15.93 15.42 14.66
N ASN A 124 -16.23 15.10 15.92
CA ASN A 124 -17.58 15.22 16.46
C ASN A 124 -18.02 16.70 16.55
N GLU A 125 -17.13 17.60 16.94
CA GLU A 125 -17.44 19.04 16.95
C GLU A 125 -17.78 19.53 15.54
N TRP A 126 -17.07 19.07 14.51
CA TRP A 126 -17.39 19.41 13.13
C TRP A 126 -18.75 18.87 12.72
N TRP A 127 -19.07 17.61 13.02
CA TRP A 127 -20.37 17.04 12.69
C TRP A 127 -21.55 17.75 13.35
N ASN A 128 -21.35 18.27 14.56
CA ASN A 128 -22.38 18.93 15.35
C ASN A 128 -22.39 20.47 15.21
N SER A 129 -21.58 21.03 14.32
CA SER A 129 -21.56 22.47 14.03
C SER A 129 -22.05 22.75 12.61
N SER A 130 -22.40 24.00 12.31
CA SER A 130 -22.86 24.45 10.99
C SER A 130 -21.71 24.72 10.00
N VAL A 131 -20.49 24.35 10.38
CA VAL A 131 -19.24 24.70 9.69
C VAL A 131 -18.95 23.75 8.52
N LEU A 132 -18.67 24.28 7.34
CA LEU A 132 -18.23 23.51 6.16
C LEU A 132 -17.01 24.12 5.47
N GLY A 133 -17.03 25.43 5.27
CA GLY A 133 -15.91 26.17 4.72
C GLY A 133 -16.21 27.67 4.66
N TYR A 134 -15.62 28.33 3.68
CA TYR A 134 -15.76 29.75 3.42
C TYR A 134 -16.25 29.95 1.99
N GLY A 135 -17.27 30.78 1.78
CA GLY A 135 -17.72 31.12 0.43
C GLY A 135 -19.21 30.89 0.21
N SER A 136 -19.57 30.43 -1.00
CA SER A 136 -20.96 30.35 -1.46
C SER A 136 -21.78 29.34 -0.67
N LYS A 137 -22.94 29.79 -0.17
CA LYS A 137 -23.95 28.92 0.46
C LYS A 137 -24.48 27.89 -0.53
N GLU A 138 -24.68 28.27 -1.79
CA GLU A 138 -25.17 27.37 -2.82
C GLU A 138 -24.22 26.21 -3.09
N ILE A 139 -22.91 26.47 -3.16
CA ILE A 139 -21.89 25.42 -3.37
C ILE A 139 -21.81 24.49 -2.16
N MET A 140 -21.87 25.03 -0.94
CA MET A 140 -21.91 24.24 0.29
C MET A 140 -23.13 23.32 0.36
N GLU A 141 -24.32 23.84 0.02
CA GLU A 141 -25.55 23.05 -0.03
C GLU A 141 -25.49 21.97 -1.09
N GLN A 142 -24.97 22.29 -2.29
CA GLN A 142 -24.81 21.31 -3.35
C GLN A 142 -23.86 20.17 -2.93
N PHE A 143 -22.74 20.50 -2.30
CA PHE A 143 -21.83 19.47 -1.76
C PHE A 143 -22.54 18.53 -0.78
N LEU A 144 -23.34 19.06 0.14
CA LEU A 144 -24.09 18.25 1.10
C LEU A 144 -25.12 17.35 0.42
N GLU A 145 -25.85 17.86 -0.58
CA GLU A 145 -26.79 17.05 -1.35
C GLU A 145 -26.09 15.94 -2.15
N ASP A 146 -24.93 16.23 -2.73
CA ASP A 146 -24.12 15.22 -3.44
C ASP A 146 -23.67 14.09 -2.48
N GLN A 147 -23.34 14.41 -1.23
CA GLN A 147 -23.06 13.39 -0.21
C GLN A 147 -24.30 12.55 0.10
N ILE A 148 -25.47 13.17 0.30
CA ILE A 148 -26.73 12.46 0.58
C ILE A 148 -27.10 11.51 -0.57
N ILE A 149 -27.01 11.98 -1.82
CA ILE A 149 -27.30 11.19 -3.03
C ILE A 149 -26.36 9.99 -3.18
N THR A 150 -25.10 10.14 -2.76
CA THR A 150 -24.14 9.04 -2.78
C THR A 150 -24.62 7.86 -1.92
N TYR A 151 -25.23 8.12 -0.77
CA TYR A 151 -25.78 7.05 0.09
C TYR A 151 -27.08 6.46 -0.44
N ASP A 152 -27.90 7.24 -1.16
CA ASP A 152 -29.04 6.67 -1.89
C ASP A 152 -28.57 5.67 -2.95
N SER A 153 -27.53 6.02 -3.70
CA SER A 153 -26.94 5.11 -4.70
C SER A 153 -26.36 3.84 -4.05
N LYS A 154 -25.76 3.93 -2.85
CA LYS A 154 -25.29 2.77 -2.09
C LYS A 154 -26.43 1.84 -1.64
N ILE A 155 -27.55 2.41 -1.21
CA ILE A 155 -28.74 1.66 -0.82
C ILE A 155 -29.32 0.93 -2.04
N GLU A 156 -29.48 1.63 -3.17
CA GLU A 156 -29.98 1.05 -4.42
C GLU A 156 -29.08 -0.09 -4.91
N ALA A 157 -27.77 0.09 -4.90
CA ALA A 157 -26.82 -0.96 -5.29
C ALA A 157 -26.91 -2.20 -4.39
N ALA A 158 -27.07 -2.02 -3.08
CA ALA A 158 -27.23 -3.14 -2.16
C ALA A 158 -28.58 -3.86 -2.33
N ASP A 159 -29.66 -3.12 -2.62
CA ASP A 159 -30.96 -3.72 -2.98
C ASP A 159 -30.87 -4.51 -4.29
N GLU A 160 -30.16 -4.00 -5.31
CA GLU A 160 -29.90 -4.73 -6.56
C GLU A 160 -29.11 -6.03 -6.31
N MET A 161 -28.12 -6.02 -5.42
CA MET A 161 -27.38 -7.23 -5.04
C MET A 161 -28.30 -8.32 -4.45
N ILE A 162 -29.28 -7.93 -3.64
CA ILE A 162 -30.28 -8.84 -3.07
C ILE A 162 -31.12 -9.46 -4.18
N GLU A 163 -31.64 -8.64 -5.09
CA GLU A 163 -32.47 -9.10 -6.19
C GLU A 163 -31.72 -10.00 -7.17
N GLU A 164 -30.47 -9.67 -7.50
CA GLU A 164 -29.61 -10.53 -8.32
C GLU A 164 -29.34 -11.89 -7.65
N ALA A 165 -29.07 -11.90 -6.34
CA ALA A 165 -28.81 -13.13 -5.60
C ALA A 165 -30.04 -14.05 -5.60
N LYS A 166 -31.25 -13.50 -5.48
CA LYS A 166 -32.51 -14.26 -5.51
C LYS A 166 -32.88 -14.76 -6.90
N ASN A 167 -32.60 -13.98 -7.94
CA ASN A 167 -33.04 -14.27 -9.31
C ASN A 167 -32.09 -15.18 -10.09
N ARG A 168 -30.85 -15.39 -9.61
CA ARG A 168 -29.88 -16.31 -10.22
C ARG A 168 -29.88 -17.67 -9.55
N SER A 169 -29.39 -18.69 -10.25
CA SER A 169 -29.35 -20.09 -9.76
C SER A 169 -28.23 -20.33 -8.73
N PHE A 170 -28.24 -19.59 -7.62
CA PHE A 170 -27.31 -19.78 -6.50
C PHE A 170 -27.85 -20.77 -5.46
N THR A 171 -26.95 -21.25 -4.59
CA THR A 171 -27.35 -22.08 -3.45
C THR A 171 -28.06 -21.22 -2.40
N ARG A 172 -29.02 -21.79 -1.66
CA ARG A 172 -29.75 -21.07 -0.60
C ARG A 172 -28.83 -20.44 0.45
N SER A 173 -27.74 -21.12 0.79
CA SER A 173 -26.75 -20.61 1.74
C SER A 173 -26.04 -19.37 1.20
N PHE A 174 -25.67 -19.34 -0.09
CA PHE A 174 -25.06 -18.16 -0.71
C PHE A 174 -26.02 -16.97 -0.75
N VAL A 175 -27.29 -17.22 -1.11
CA VAL A 175 -28.32 -16.17 -1.12
C VAL A 175 -28.49 -15.57 0.28
N SER A 176 -28.64 -16.39 1.31
CA SER A 176 -28.83 -15.91 2.69
C SER A 176 -27.65 -15.09 3.23
N ILE A 177 -26.41 -15.49 2.92
CA ILE A 177 -25.21 -14.73 3.31
C ILE A 177 -25.17 -13.38 2.58
N THR A 178 -25.44 -13.38 1.28
CA THR A 178 -25.44 -12.17 0.45
C THR A 178 -26.51 -11.19 0.90
N GLU A 179 -27.73 -11.70 1.19
CA GLU A 179 -28.83 -10.90 1.72
C GLU A 179 -28.47 -10.27 3.07
N THR A 180 -27.88 -11.03 3.98
CA THR A 180 -27.50 -10.50 5.30
C THR A 180 -26.47 -9.37 5.16
N ALA A 181 -25.43 -9.59 4.35
CA ALA A 181 -24.40 -8.56 4.13
C ALA A 181 -24.97 -7.31 3.44
N ALA A 182 -25.83 -7.48 2.43
CA ALA A 182 -26.46 -6.35 1.75
C ALA A 182 -27.41 -5.58 2.68
N LEU A 183 -28.17 -6.28 3.54
CA LEU A 183 -29.03 -5.63 4.54
C LEU A 183 -28.22 -4.83 5.57
N ASP A 184 -27.07 -5.34 6.00
CA ASP A 184 -26.16 -4.61 6.89
C ASP A 184 -25.63 -3.35 6.20
N ASN A 185 -25.22 -3.42 4.93
CA ASN A 185 -24.80 -2.27 4.14
C ASN A 185 -25.94 -1.23 3.98
N ILE A 186 -27.18 -1.67 3.75
CA ILE A 186 -28.35 -0.78 3.68
C ILE A 186 -28.56 -0.06 5.01
N LEU A 187 -28.47 -0.77 6.13
CA LEU A 187 -28.64 -0.19 7.46
C LEU A 187 -27.53 0.84 7.76
N SER A 188 -26.29 0.52 7.42
CA SER A 188 -25.12 1.40 7.51
C SER A 188 -25.33 2.67 6.68
N ALA A 189 -25.60 2.53 5.38
CA ALA A 189 -25.81 3.64 4.47
C ALA A 189 -27.00 4.54 4.86
N LYS A 190 -28.10 3.96 5.37
CA LYS A 190 -29.24 4.75 5.88
C LYS A 190 -28.89 5.58 7.11
N LYS A 191 -28.07 5.03 8.00
CA LYS A 191 -27.62 5.75 9.20
C LYS A 191 -26.75 6.94 8.79
N GLU A 192 -25.83 6.73 7.85
CA GLU A 192 -24.88 7.75 7.43
C GLU A 192 -25.54 8.83 6.57
N LYS A 193 -26.46 8.44 5.67
CA LYS A 193 -27.36 9.38 4.99
C LYS A 193 -28.04 10.33 5.98
N LYS A 194 -28.62 9.79 7.06
CA LYS A 194 -29.29 10.59 8.09
C LYS A 194 -28.32 11.55 8.79
N THR A 195 -27.07 11.14 9.05
CA THR A 195 -26.05 12.03 9.61
C THR A 195 -25.78 13.22 8.69
N TRP A 196 -25.66 12.98 7.38
CA TRP A 196 -25.48 14.04 6.37
C TRP A 196 -26.71 14.95 6.24
N GLU A 197 -27.93 14.40 6.28
CA GLU A 197 -29.16 15.20 6.28
C GLU A 197 -29.21 16.15 7.49
N LEU A 198 -28.87 15.65 8.70
CA LEU A 198 -28.79 16.48 9.91
C LEU A 198 -27.75 17.59 9.79
N LYS A 199 -26.58 17.28 9.22
CA LYS A 199 -25.53 18.28 8.96
C LYS A 199 -25.99 19.34 7.96
N ARG A 200 -26.67 18.94 6.89
CA ARG A 200 -27.25 19.86 5.91
C ARG A 200 -28.24 20.80 6.58
N ASP A 201 -29.20 20.26 7.32
CA ASP A 201 -30.23 21.06 7.97
C ASP A 201 -29.59 22.07 8.94
N LEU A 202 -28.60 21.64 9.73
CA LEU A 202 -27.83 22.52 10.61
C LEU A 202 -27.10 23.64 9.85
N VAL A 203 -26.47 23.34 8.71
CA VAL A 203 -25.79 24.33 7.88
C VAL A 203 -26.79 25.33 7.28
N ILE A 204 -27.96 24.87 6.83
CA ILE A 204 -28.95 25.72 6.17
C ILE A 204 -29.64 26.67 7.17
N GLU A 205 -29.97 26.17 8.35
CA GLU A 205 -30.77 26.86 9.36
C GLU A 205 -29.96 27.83 10.24
N THR A 206 -28.64 27.63 10.34
CA THR A 206 -27.80 28.45 11.23
C THR A 206 -27.50 29.83 10.62
N ASP A 207 -27.64 30.87 11.45
CA ASP A 207 -27.37 32.25 11.07
C ASP A 207 -25.87 32.54 10.88
N GLU A 208 -25.54 33.57 10.09
CA GLU A 208 -24.15 33.92 9.76
C GLU A 208 -23.28 34.26 10.97
N LYS A 209 -23.85 34.86 12.02
CA LYS A 209 -23.08 35.25 13.21
C LYS A 209 -22.68 34.01 13.99
N THR A 210 -23.60 33.06 14.15
CA THR A 210 -23.30 31.77 14.77
C THR A 210 -22.25 31.00 13.96
N LYS A 211 -22.42 30.91 12.63
CA LYS A 211 -21.42 30.32 11.72
C LYS A 211 -20.04 30.92 11.88
N THR A 212 -19.94 32.24 11.94
CA THR A 212 -18.66 32.93 12.10
C THR A 212 -17.96 32.54 13.40
N ASN A 213 -18.69 32.44 14.51
CA ASN A 213 -18.12 32.03 15.80
C ASN A 213 -17.69 30.55 15.78
N GLU A 214 -18.48 29.68 15.15
CA GLU A 214 -18.15 28.26 15.02
C GLU A 214 -16.93 28.04 14.11
N ASN A 215 -16.78 28.83 13.03
CA ASN A 215 -15.59 28.82 12.17
C ASN A 215 -14.33 29.18 12.96
N ILE A 216 -14.38 30.22 13.81
CA ILE A 216 -13.23 30.60 14.66
C ILE A 216 -12.86 29.45 15.59
N LYS A 217 -13.85 28.85 16.26
CA LYS A 217 -13.62 27.69 17.13
C LYS A 217 -13.02 26.51 16.36
N MET A 218 -13.49 26.25 15.15
CA MET A 218 -13.00 25.16 14.32
C MET A 218 -11.57 25.42 13.82
N ASP A 219 -11.23 26.66 13.49
CA ASP A 219 -9.86 27.06 13.13
C ASP A 219 -8.89 26.76 14.26
N ASP A 220 -9.23 27.15 15.50
CA ASP A 220 -8.41 26.88 16.69
C ASP A 220 -8.23 25.37 16.93
N LEU A 221 -9.31 24.59 16.80
CA LEU A 221 -9.27 23.13 16.99
C LEU A 221 -8.44 22.42 15.92
N LEU A 222 -8.55 22.87 14.66
CA LEU A 222 -7.75 22.33 13.55
C LEU A 222 -6.28 22.68 13.69
N GLU A 223 -5.95 23.91 14.07
CA GLU A 223 -4.56 24.33 14.28
C GLU A 223 -3.91 23.52 15.41
N GLN A 224 -4.62 23.37 16.53
CA GLN A 224 -4.16 22.55 17.65
C GLN A 224 -3.98 21.08 17.23
N SER A 225 -4.98 20.48 16.59
CA SER A 225 -4.90 19.08 16.14
C SER A 225 -3.79 18.84 15.12
N SER A 226 -3.57 19.80 14.22
CA SER A 226 -2.48 19.73 13.25
C SER A 226 -1.11 19.85 13.94
N SER A 227 -0.98 20.71 14.95
CA SER A 227 0.25 20.85 15.73
C SER A 227 0.57 19.56 16.48
N ASP A 228 -0.43 18.99 17.16
CA ASP A 228 -0.30 17.76 17.95
C ASP A 228 0.04 16.57 17.04
N LEU A 229 -0.63 16.43 15.89
CA LEU A 229 -0.30 15.40 14.91
C LEU A 229 1.11 15.58 14.34
N ASN A 230 1.52 16.81 14.04
CA ASN A 230 2.89 17.09 13.57
C ASN A 230 3.95 16.83 14.64
N GLN A 231 3.60 16.96 15.92
CA GLN A 231 4.47 16.50 17.00
C GLN A 231 4.61 14.97 16.97
N LEU A 232 3.51 14.23 16.79
CA LEU A 232 3.58 12.77 16.60
C LEU A 232 4.42 12.39 15.38
N VAL A 233 4.31 13.11 14.27
CA VAL A 233 5.16 12.90 13.09
C VAL A 233 6.65 13.08 13.43
N ARG A 234 7.02 14.13 14.18
CA ARG A 234 8.41 14.33 14.64
C ARG A 234 8.91 13.15 15.49
N GLU A 235 8.09 12.72 16.44
CA GLU A 235 8.42 11.61 17.33
C GLU A 235 8.54 10.30 16.54
N PHE A 236 7.64 10.04 15.61
CA PHE A 236 7.70 8.88 14.71
C PHE A 236 9.00 8.87 13.91
N ASN A 237 9.35 10.00 13.29
CA ASN A 237 10.57 10.11 12.50
C ASN A 237 11.82 9.85 13.35
N THR A 238 11.82 10.27 14.62
CA THR A 238 12.89 9.93 15.58
C THR A 238 12.96 8.43 15.86
N VAL A 239 11.80 7.74 15.94
CA VAL A 239 11.76 6.28 16.07
C VAL A 239 12.31 5.61 14.81
N ILE A 240 11.94 6.08 13.62
CA ILE A 240 12.46 5.55 12.34
C ILE A 240 13.98 5.71 12.28
N GLU A 241 14.53 6.90 12.56
CA GLU A 241 15.97 7.13 12.60
C GLU A 241 16.68 6.18 13.57
N TYR A 242 16.10 5.94 14.75
CA TYR A 242 16.65 4.98 15.70
C TYR A 242 16.65 3.56 15.12
N LEU A 243 15.55 3.11 14.53
CA LEU A 243 15.44 1.76 13.98
C LEU A 243 16.42 1.57 12.81
N GLU A 244 16.57 2.55 11.91
CA GLU A 244 17.53 2.46 10.80
C GLU A 244 18.98 2.36 11.27
N LEU A 245 19.34 3.07 12.35
CA LEU A 245 20.69 3.04 12.91
C LEU A 245 21.00 1.73 13.65
N ASN A 246 20.01 1.16 14.35
CA ASN A 246 20.25 0.10 15.33
C ASN A 246 19.74 -1.28 14.89
N GLU A 247 18.81 -1.34 13.93
CA GLU A 247 18.20 -2.59 13.45
C GLU A 247 18.82 -3.05 12.11
N GLN A 248 18.73 -4.36 11.86
CA GLN A 248 19.18 -4.98 10.61
C GLN A 248 18.09 -4.99 9.53
N TYR A 249 17.21 -3.99 9.50
CA TYR A 249 16.19 -3.82 8.47
C TYR A 249 16.34 -2.44 7.81
N ASP A 250 16.18 -2.35 6.49
CA ASP A 250 15.98 -1.07 5.81
C ASP A 250 14.46 -0.85 5.75
N ILE A 251 13.95 0.11 6.52
CA ILE A 251 12.52 0.43 6.56
C ILE A 251 12.22 1.31 5.35
N ILE A 252 11.90 0.70 4.20
CA ILE A 252 11.57 1.46 2.99
C ILE A 252 10.13 1.98 3.09
N TYR A 253 9.99 3.30 3.17
CA TYR A 253 8.74 4.00 2.96
C TYR A 253 8.26 3.75 1.52
N ASN A 254 7.24 2.92 1.34
CA ASN A 254 6.61 2.74 0.04
C ASN A 254 5.28 3.49 -0.02
N LYS A 255 5.36 4.75 -0.47
CA LYS A 255 4.19 5.63 -0.71
C LYS A 255 3.09 4.98 -1.55
N TYR A 256 3.44 4.08 -2.48
CA TYR A 256 2.50 3.42 -3.38
C TYR A 256 1.78 2.24 -2.73
N LEU A 257 2.48 1.44 -1.91
CA LEU A 257 1.84 0.43 -1.06
C LEU A 257 0.93 1.11 -0.05
N MET A 258 1.40 2.16 0.62
CA MET A 258 0.59 2.99 1.52
C MET A 258 -0.65 3.55 0.83
N LYS A 259 -0.53 4.05 -0.41
CA LYS A 259 -1.70 4.52 -1.15
C LYS A 259 -2.67 3.39 -1.46
N GLN A 260 -2.20 2.18 -1.82
CA GLN A 260 -3.08 1.01 -1.94
C GLN A 260 -3.71 0.62 -0.60
N TYR A 261 -2.96 0.66 0.51
CA TYR A 261 -3.46 0.44 1.87
C TYR A 261 -4.52 1.48 2.25
N ILE A 262 -4.24 2.78 2.09
CA ILE A 262 -5.16 3.91 2.31
C ILE A 262 -6.37 3.84 1.37
N THR A 263 -6.21 3.36 0.13
CA THR A 263 -7.32 3.18 -0.83
C THR A 263 -8.15 1.94 -0.49
N SER A 264 -7.54 0.87 0.05
CA SER A 264 -8.24 -0.32 0.57
C SER A 264 -8.87 -0.11 1.96
N VAL A 265 -8.32 0.83 2.72
CA VAL A 265 -8.90 1.48 3.91
C VAL A 265 -9.80 2.65 3.47
N GLY A 266 -9.91 2.87 2.16
CA GLY A 266 -10.49 4.05 1.57
C GLY A 266 -12.00 4.03 1.72
N ILE A 267 -12.49 5.00 2.50
CA ILE A 267 -13.72 5.75 2.21
C ILE A 267 -15.04 4.95 2.32
N ASP A 268 -15.02 3.66 2.66
CA ASP A 268 -16.23 2.92 3.04
C ASP A 268 -16.27 2.63 4.55
N GLU A 269 -17.32 3.14 5.19
CA GLU A 269 -17.70 2.92 6.59
C GLU A 269 -18.00 1.44 6.93
N ASP A 270 -17.91 0.54 5.94
CA ASP A 270 -18.42 -0.83 6.03
C ASP A 270 -17.38 -1.90 6.43
N LEU A 271 -16.12 -1.53 6.66
CA LEU A 271 -15.12 -2.48 7.18
C LEU A 271 -14.39 -1.94 8.41
N PRO A 272 -14.53 -2.58 9.60
CA PRO A 272 -13.67 -2.30 10.74
C PRO A 272 -12.20 -2.46 10.31
N LEU A 273 -11.40 -1.43 10.55
CA LEU A 273 -9.98 -1.33 10.21
C LEU A 273 -9.20 -2.61 10.60
N GLU A 274 -9.52 -3.18 11.77
CA GLU A 274 -8.96 -4.46 12.26
C GLU A 274 -9.15 -5.64 11.29
N LYS A 275 -10.25 -5.72 10.54
CA LYS A 275 -10.53 -6.83 9.61
C LYS A 275 -9.75 -6.72 8.31
N VAL A 276 -9.58 -5.50 7.78
CA VAL A 276 -8.77 -5.25 6.57
C VAL A 276 -7.28 -5.46 6.87
N MET A 277 -6.85 -5.04 8.06
CA MET A 277 -5.47 -5.20 8.53
C MET A 277 -5.16 -6.66 8.91
N ALA A 278 -6.09 -7.40 9.50
CA ALA A 278 -5.91 -8.84 9.77
C ALA A 278 -5.80 -9.68 8.49
N ASN A 279 -6.52 -9.33 7.42
CA ASN A 279 -6.48 -10.03 6.13
C ASN A 279 -5.26 -9.66 5.25
N SER A 280 -4.57 -8.56 5.55
CA SER A 280 -3.42 -8.06 4.78
C SER A 280 -2.06 -8.31 5.45
N LYS A 281 -2.04 -9.01 6.60
CA LYS A 281 -0.86 -9.50 7.35
C LYS A 281 0.24 -10.17 6.50
N ASN A 282 -0.09 -10.64 5.31
CA ASN A 282 0.85 -11.39 4.45
C ASN A 282 1.47 -10.54 3.31
N ASN A 283 1.15 -9.24 3.21
CA ASN A 283 1.60 -8.39 2.10
C ASN A 283 2.69 -7.36 2.48
N ALA A 284 3.19 -7.40 3.72
CA ALA A 284 4.29 -6.56 4.17
C ALA A 284 5.59 -6.91 3.40
N ILE A 285 6.07 -5.98 2.56
CA ILE A 285 7.37 -6.11 1.88
C ILE A 285 8.46 -5.54 2.80
N ILE A 286 8.92 -6.36 3.74
CA ILE A 286 10.11 -6.08 4.54
C ILE A 286 11.34 -6.34 3.68
N TYR A 287 12.10 -5.30 3.33
CA TYR A 287 13.47 -5.47 2.88
C TYR A 287 14.36 -5.59 4.12
N ALA A 288 14.67 -6.81 4.53
CA ALA A 288 15.71 -6.97 5.54
C ALA A 288 17.00 -6.33 5.01
N LYS A 289 17.77 -5.68 5.88
CA LYS A 289 19.11 -5.17 5.55
C LYS A 289 20.01 -6.35 5.13
N SER A 290 19.64 -7.59 5.53
CA SER A 290 20.23 -8.83 5.02
C SER A 290 19.80 -9.22 3.59
N VAL A 291 18.64 -8.76 3.09
CA VAL A 291 18.24 -8.86 1.67
C VAL A 291 18.97 -7.80 0.83
N ALA A 292 19.20 -6.62 1.41
CA ALA A 292 20.21 -5.68 0.96
C ALA A 292 21.63 -6.29 0.91
N GLY A 293 21.87 -7.40 1.62
CA GLY A 293 23.09 -8.21 1.56
C GLY A 293 23.01 -9.46 0.65
N LEU A 294 21.82 -9.91 0.24
CA LEU A 294 21.64 -11.04 -0.67
C LEU A 294 21.96 -10.62 -2.11
N ASP A 295 21.50 -9.45 -2.55
CA ASP A 295 21.91 -8.97 -3.85
C ASP A 295 23.26 -8.25 -3.76
N ASN A 296 24.33 -9.02 -3.59
CA ASN A 296 25.70 -8.54 -3.55
C ASN A 296 26.43 -8.87 -4.87
N GLY A 297 27.49 -8.14 -5.18
CA GLY A 297 28.25 -8.33 -6.42
C GLY A 297 28.79 -9.76 -6.60
N LYS A 298 29.00 -10.52 -5.51
CA LYS A 298 29.43 -11.92 -5.57
C LYS A 298 28.28 -12.86 -5.94
N GLU A 299 27.09 -12.67 -5.38
CA GLU A 299 25.90 -13.46 -5.72
C GLU A 299 25.46 -13.23 -7.16
N ARG A 300 25.49 -11.97 -7.65
CA ARG A 300 25.28 -11.68 -9.08
C ARG A 300 26.33 -12.34 -9.97
N PHE A 301 27.60 -12.33 -9.57
CA PHE A 301 28.65 -13.05 -10.28
C PHE A 301 28.34 -14.54 -10.37
N PHE A 302 28.02 -15.19 -9.24
CA PHE A 302 27.72 -16.63 -9.22
C PHE A 302 26.43 -16.96 -9.98
N ALA A 303 25.39 -16.13 -9.90
CA ALA A 303 24.14 -16.32 -10.63
C ALA A 303 24.37 -16.26 -12.15
N ILE A 304 25.12 -15.27 -12.62
CA ILE A 304 25.48 -15.13 -14.04
C ILE A 304 26.34 -16.30 -14.50
N VAL A 305 27.37 -16.68 -13.76
CA VAL A 305 28.23 -17.82 -14.09
C VAL A 305 27.42 -19.12 -14.15
N THR A 306 26.49 -19.31 -13.21
CA THR A 306 25.61 -20.49 -13.16
C THR A 306 24.66 -20.52 -14.37
N PHE A 307 24.06 -19.39 -14.72
CA PHE A 307 23.23 -19.27 -15.93
C PHE A 307 24.02 -19.65 -17.19
N PHE A 308 25.23 -19.09 -17.37
CA PHE A 308 26.06 -19.39 -18.54
C PHE A 308 26.60 -20.82 -18.56
N ALA A 309 26.81 -21.45 -17.40
CA ALA A 309 27.15 -22.87 -17.31
C ALA A 309 25.98 -23.76 -17.78
N LEU A 310 24.76 -23.51 -17.28
CA LEU A 310 23.56 -24.25 -17.69
C LEU A 310 23.24 -24.01 -19.17
N PHE A 311 23.29 -22.77 -19.63
CA PHE A 311 23.14 -22.40 -21.03
C PHE A 311 24.20 -23.11 -21.90
N GLY A 312 25.46 -23.10 -21.48
CA GLY A 312 26.55 -23.80 -22.15
C GLY A 312 26.31 -25.30 -22.27
N ILE A 313 25.77 -25.95 -21.22
CA ILE A 313 25.40 -27.38 -21.25
C ILE A 313 24.31 -27.61 -22.32
N VAL A 314 23.24 -26.82 -22.30
CA VAL A 314 22.12 -26.96 -23.24
C VAL A 314 22.58 -26.77 -24.68
N VAL A 315 23.31 -25.68 -24.97
CA VAL A 315 23.81 -25.39 -26.32
C VAL A 315 24.81 -26.45 -26.79
N SER A 316 25.66 -26.94 -25.89
CA SER A 316 26.62 -28.01 -26.21
C SER A 316 25.92 -29.32 -26.55
N ILE A 317 24.86 -29.68 -25.82
CA ILE A 317 24.07 -30.89 -26.10
C ILE A 317 23.31 -30.76 -27.41
N LEU A 318 22.67 -29.61 -27.66
CA LEU A 318 21.97 -29.34 -28.92
C LEU A 318 22.94 -29.41 -30.11
N TRP A 319 24.10 -28.78 -30.01
CA TRP A 319 25.14 -28.87 -31.03
C TRP A 319 25.66 -30.30 -31.19
N GLY A 320 25.97 -30.97 -30.08
CA GLY A 320 26.51 -32.32 -30.09
C GLY A 320 25.58 -33.37 -30.69
N GLY A 321 24.27 -33.28 -30.40
CA GLY A 321 23.26 -34.23 -30.84
C GLY A 321 22.73 -33.98 -32.25
N ILE A 322 22.57 -32.71 -32.65
CA ILE A 322 21.88 -32.33 -33.89
C ILE A 322 22.87 -32.03 -35.03
N TYR A 323 24.09 -31.59 -34.72
CA TYR A 323 25.09 -31.26 -35.75
C TYR A 323 25.74 -32.51 -36.32
N ASN A 324 25.26 -32.96 -37.48
CA ASN A 324 25.90 -34.05 -38.21
C ASN A 324 27.08 -33.52 -39.01
N SER A 325 28.28 -33.59 -38.42
CA SER A 325 29.54 -33.31 -39.13
C SER A 325 29.73 -34.36 -40.24
N ARG A 326 29.36 -34.02 -41.48
CA ARG A 326 29.75 -34.79 -42.67
C ARG A 326 31.26 -34.62 -42.87
N ARG A 327 31.99 -35.61 -42.37
CA ARG A 327 33.27 -36.06 -42.93
C ARG A 327 33.17 -37.56 -43.05
#